data_AF-A0A8B8ZDH5-F1
#
_entry.id   AF-A0A8B8ZDH5-F1
#
_cell.length_a   1.000
_cell.length_b   1.000
_cell.length_c   1.000
_cell.angle_alpha   90.00
_cell.angle_beta   90.00
_cell.angle_gamma   90.00
#
_symmetry.space_group_name_H-M   'P 1'
#
loop_
_entity.id
_entity.type
_entity.pdbx_description
1 polymer ?
#
loop_
_entity_poly.entity_id
_entity_poly.type
_entity_poly.pdbx_seq_one_letter_code
_entity_poly.pdbx_strand_id
1 'polypeptide(L)'
;MTSRRWFHPNITGVEAENLLLTRGVDGSFLARPSKSNPGDFTLSVRRNGAVTHIKIQNTGDYYDLYGGEKFATLAELVQYYMEHHGQLKEKNGDVIELKYPLNCADPTSERWFHGHLSGKEAEKLLTEKGKHGSFLVRESQSHPGDFVLSVRTGDDKGESNDGKSKVTHVMIRCQELKYDVGGGERFDSLTDLVEHYKKNPMVETLGTVLQLKQPLNTTRINAAEIESRVRELSKLAETTDKVKQGFWEEFETLQQQECKLLYSRKEGQRQENKNKNRYKNILPYPNQMFLLINIIFFKDGESEAKEHYSIDHTRVVLHDGDPNEPVSDYINANIIMPEFETKCNNSKPKKSYIATQGCLQNTVNDFWRMVFQENSRVIVMTTKEVERGKSKCVKYWPDEYALKEYGVMRVRNVKESAAHDYTLRELKLSKVGQALLQGNTERTVWQYHFRTWPDHGVPSDPGGVLDFLEEVHHKQESIMDAGPVVVHCSAGIGRTGTFIVIDILIDIIREKGVDCDIDVPKTIQMVRSQRSGMVQTEAQYRFIYMAVQHYIETLQRRIEEEQKSKRKGHEYTNIKYSLTDQASGDQSPLPPCTPTPSCAEMREDNARVYENVGLMQQQKSFR
;
A
#
# COMPACT_ATOMS: atom_id res chain seq x y z
N MET A 1 20.09 -13.29 -3.06
CA MET A 1 19.73 -12.85 -4.43
C MET A 1 19.48 -11.35 -4.39
N THR A 2 20.21 -10.53 -5.16
CA THR A 2 20.17 -9.05 -5.04
C THR A 2 19.37 -8.36 -6.15
N SER A 3 18.90 -9.11 -7.16
CA SER A 3 18.21 -8.56 -8.32
C SER A 3 17.10 -9.49 -8.82
N ARG A 4 15.97 -8.91 -9.27
CA ARG A 4 14.79 -9.62 -9.80
C ARG A 4 14.86 -9.89 -11.31
N ARG A 5 16.06 -9.87 -11.92
CA ARG A 5 16.25 -10.02 -13.38
C ARG A 5 15.71 -11.33 -13.96
N TRP A 6 15.44 -12.35 -13.16
CA TRP A 6 14.79 -13.60 -13.60
C TRP A 6 13.30 -13.45 -13.92
N PHE A 7 12.69 -12.29 -13.65
CA PHE A 7 11.31 -11.99 -14.02
C PHE A 7 11.25 -11.32 -15.39
N HIS A 8 10.47 -11.90 -16.31
CA HIS A 8 10.28 -11.43 -17.67
C HIS A 8 8.84 -10.93 -17.84
N PRO A 9 8.60 -9.61 -17.90
CA PRO A 9 7.26 -9.03 -17.87
C PRO A 9 6.44 -9.30 -19.15
N ASN A 10 7.10 -9.41 -20.30
CA ASN A 10 6.44 -9.29 -21.60
C ASN A 10 6.43 -10.57 -22.46
N ILE A 11 6.96 -11.69 -21.96
CA ILE A 11 7.14 -12.91 -22.77
C ILE A 11 5.98 -13.91 -22.64
N THR A 12 5.72 -14.65 -23.72
CA THR A 12 4.81 -15.79 -23.81
C THR A 12 5.44 -17.07 -23.24
N GLY A 13 4.64 -18.14 -23.14
CA GLY A 13 5.16 -19.47 -22.83
C GLY A 13 6.14 -20.00 -23.88
N VAL A 14 5.79 -19.84 -25.16
CA VAL A 14 6.62 -20.29 -26.28
C VAL A 14 7.95 -19.54 -26.34
N GLU A 15 7.95 -18.21 -26.14
CA GLU A 15 9.18 -17.43 -26.06
C GLU A 15 10.04 -17.82 -24.86
N ALA A 16 9.42 -18.13 -23.71
CA ALA A 16 10.14 -18.63 -22.54
C ALA A 16 10.80 -19.99 -22.79
N GLU A 17 10.10 -20.92 -23.45
CA GLU A 17 10.66 -22.22 -23.85
C GLU A 17 11.87 -22.02 -24.77
N ASN A 18 11.72 -21.21 -25.82
CA ASN A 18 12.79 -20.90 -26.75
C ASN A 18 14.01 -20.29 -26.05
N LEU A 19 13.80 -19.32 -25.14
CA LEU A 19 14.89 -18.70 -24.36
C LEU A 19 15.61 -19.73 -23.48
N LEU A 20 14.86 -20.57 -22.77
CA LEU A 20 15.42 -21.58 -21.88
C LEU A 20 16.18 -22.67 -22.64
N LEU A 21 15.68 -23.11 -23.80
CA LEU A 21 16.30 -24.13 -24.63
C LEU A 21 17.55 -23.62 -25.36
N THR A 22 17.53 -22.37 -25.84
CA THR A 22 18.64 -21.79 -26.61
C THR A 22 19.74 -21.17 -25.76
N ARG A 23 19.38 -20.52 -24.64
CA ARG A 23 20.34 -19.77 -23.80
C ARG A 23 20.52 -20.36 -22.39
N GLY A 24 19.58 -21.18 -21.94
CA GLY A 24 19.64 -21.82 -20.62
C GLY A 24 20.41 -23.14 -20.63
N VAL A 25 20.58 -23.71 -19.44
CA VAL A 25 21.03 -25.08 -19.18
C VAL A 25 20.03 -25.76 -18.25
N ASP A 26 20.19 -27.06 -17.99
CA ASP A 26 19.32 -27.74 -17.03
C ASP A 26 19.45 -27.12 -15.63
N GLY A 27 18.30 -26.84 -15.01
CA GLY A 27 18.19 -26.02 -13.79
C GLY A 27 18.05 -24.51 -14.06
N SER A 28 18.11 -24.06 -15.33
CA SER A 28 17.78 -22.68 -15.67
C SER A 28 16.29 -22.40 -15.50
N PHE A 29 15.95 -21.22 -14.99
CA PHE A 29 14.56 -20.85 -14.78
C PHE A 29 14.30 -19.36 -15.02
N LEU A 30 13.04 -19.03 -15.29
CA LEU A 30 12.54 -17.67 -15.33
C LEU A 30 11.08 -17.63 -14.83
N ALA A 31 10.64 -16.48 -14.33
CA ALA A 31 9.24 -16.25 -14.00
C ALA A 31 8.63 -15.22 -14.97
N ARG A 32 7.35 -15.36 -15.27
CA ARG A 32 6.63 -14.47 -16.17
C ARG A 32 5.15 -14.36 -15.79
N PRO A 33 4.44 -13.30 -16.17
CA PRO A 33 2.98 -13.26 -16.07
C PRO A 33 2.33 -14.40 -16.88
N SER A 34 1.20 -14.88 -16.40
CA SER A 34 0.37 -15.82 -17.14
C SER A 34 -0.41 -15.09 -18.23
N LYS A 35 -0.35 -15.59 -19.47
CA LYS A 35 -1.23 -15.14 -20.57
C LYS A 35 -2.57 -15.87 -20.57
N SER A 36 -2.64 -17.10 -20.06
CA SER A 36 -3.89 -17.89 -20.05
C SER A 36 -4.84 -17.51 -18.92
N ASN A 37 -4.32 -16.94 -17.84
CA ASN A 37 -5.12 -16.47 -16.72
C ASN A 37 -4.52 -15.15 -16.17
N PRO A 38 -5.04 -13.99 -16.60
CA PRO A 38 -4.56 -12.69 -16.13
C PRO A 38 -4.61 -12.59 -14.59
N GLY A 39 -3.53 -12.05 -13.99
CA GLY A 39 -3.35 -11.97 -12.53
C GLY A 39 -2.52 -13.12 -11.94
N ASP A 40 -2.48 -14.28 -12.61
CA ASP A 40 -1.59 -15.38 -12.24
C ASP A 40 -0.20 -15.23 -12.88
N PHE A 41 0.76 -16.02 -12.40
CA PHE A 41 2.13 -16.07 -12.90
C PHE A 41 2.52 -17.51 -13.29
N THR A 42 3.63 -17.65 -14.00
CA THR A 42 4.18 -18.95 -14.40
C THR A 42 5.69 -18.97 -14.15
N LEU A 43 6.15 -19.98 -13.44
CA LEU A 43 7.57 -20.32 -13.29
C LEU A 43 7.93 -21.34 -14.36
N SER A 44 8.82 -20.97 -15.28
CA SER A 44 9.28 -21.83 -16.37
C SER A 44 10.68 -22.33 -16.05
N VAL A 45 10.87 -23.66 -16.04
CA VAL A 45 12.12 -24.29 -15.60
C VAL A 45 12.58 -25.29 -16.64
N ARG A 46 13.85 -25.23 -17.03
CA ARG A 46 14.49 -26.22 -17.89
C ARG A 46 14.99 -27.40 -17.06
N ARG A 47 14.64 -28.62 -17.45
CA ARG A 47 15.12 -29.87 -16.86
C ARG A 47 15.15 -30.98 -17.91
N ASN A 48 16.16 -31.84 -17.86
CA ASN A 48 16.31 -32.99 -18.75
C ASN A 48 16.15 -32.62 -20.24
N GLY A 49 16.68 -31.46 -20.65
CA GLY A 49 16.55 -30.96 -22.02
C GLY A 49 15.15 -30.49 -22.43
N ALA A 50 14.17 -30.47 -21.53
CA ALA A 50 12.80 -29.98 -21.75
C ALA A 50 12.46 -28.81 -20.80
N VAL A 51 11.34 -28.12 -21.04
CA VAL A 51 10.87 -27.01 -20.21
C VAL A 51 9.54 -27.39 -19.55
N THR A 52 9.47 -27.28 -18.22
CA THR A 52 8.24 -27.41 -17.43
C THR A 52 7.71 -26.01 -17.08
N HIS A 53 6.38 -25.83 -17.14
CA HIS A 53 5.70 -24.64 -16.66
C HIS A 53 4.88 -24.91 -15.40
N ILE A 54 5.17 -24.17 -14.33
CA ILE A 54 4.52 -24.33 -13.03
C ILE A 54 3.68 -23.08 -12.76
N LYS A 55 2.39 -23.29 -12.48
CA LYS A 55 1.45 -22.21 -12.22
C LYS A 55 1.69 -21.61 -10.83
N ILE A 56 1.71 -20.29 -10.74
CA ILE A 56 1.69 -19.53 -9.49
C ILE A 56 0.39 -18.73 -9.46
N GLN A 57 -0.46 -18.97 -8.47
CA GLN A 57 -1.70 -18.23 -8.30
C GLN A 57 -1.52 -17.11 -7.29
N ASN A 58 -2.12 -15.95 -7.55
CA ASN A 58 -2.20 -14.89 -6.55
C ASN A 58 -3.61 -14.28 -6.57
N THR A 59 -4.36 -14.58 -5.52
CA THR A 59 -5.76 -14.13 -5.38
C THR A 59 -5.90 -12.87 -4.52
N GLY A 60 -4.78 -12.27 -4.09
CA GLY A 60 -4.74 -11.09 -3.23
C GLY A 60 -4.29 -11.36 -1.80
N ASP A 61 -4.10 -12.62 -1.38
CA ASP A 61 -3.65 -12.97 -0.02
C ASP A 61 -2.15 -13.33 0.06
N TYR A 62 -1.65 -14.04 -0.96
CA TYR A 62 -0.30 -14.60 -1.06
C TYR A 62 -0.06 -15.18 -2.47
N TYR A 63 1.19 -15.52 -2.78
CA TYR A 63 1.57 -16.30 -3.96
C TYR A 63 1.56 -17.79 -3.64
N ASP A 64 0.69 -18.55 -4.31
CA ASP A 64 0.49 -20.00 -4.14
C ASP A 64 1.12 -20.75 -5.33
N LEU A 65 2.22 -21.45 -5.09
CA LEU A 65 2.87 -22.26 -6.10
C LEU A 65 2.16 -23.61 -6.21
N TYR A 66 1.68 -23.97 -7.40
CA TYR A 66 0.98 -25.24 -7.59
C TYR A 66 1.91 -26.42 -7.28
N GLY A 67 1.54 -27.25 -6.31
CA GLY A 67 2.36 -28.37 -5.83
C GLY A 67 3.45 -27.97 -4.82
N GLY A 68 3.43 -26.73 -4.32
CA GLY A 68 4.40 -26.21 -3.36
C GLY A 68 3.76 -25.44 -2.20
N GLU A 69 4.56 -24.54 -1.63
CA GLU A 69 4.23 -23.69 -0.49
C GLU A 69 3.69 -22.30 -0.92
N LYS A 70 3.24 -21.51 0.07
CA LYS A 70 2.73 -20.14 -0.10
C LYS A 70 3.75 -19.10 0.37
N PHE A 71 3.86 -17.98 -0.34
CA PHE A 71 4.87 -16.93 -0.10
C PHE A 71 4.30 -15.51 -0.14
N ALA A 72 4.97 -14.55 0.51
CA ALA A 72 4.53 -13.16 0.50
C ALA A 72 4.93 -12.43 -0.79
N THR A 73 6.05 -12.81 -1.43
CA THR A 73 6.50 -12.24 -2.71
C THR A 73 7.06 -13.30 -3.65
N LEU A 74 7.18 -12.96 -4.94
CA LEU A 74 7.82 -13.85 -5.93
C LEU A 74 9.32 -14.00 -5.63
N ALA A 75 10.00 -12.95 -5.17
CA ALA A 75 11.39 -13.04 -4.77
C ALA A 75 11.62 -14.00 -3.60
N GLU A 76 10.74 -13.99 -2.59
CA GLU A 76 10.82 -14.95 -1.50
C GLU A 76 10.58 -16.39 -1.96
N LEU A 77 9.62 -16.60 -2.87
CA LEU A 77 9.36 -17.90 -3.49
C LEU A 77 10.60 -18.42 -4.21
N VAL A 78 11.19 -17.60 -5.08
CA VAL A 78 12.39 -17.99 -5.85
C VAL A 78 13.56 -18.23 -4.91
N GLN A 79 13.82 -17.33 -3.96
CA GLN A 79 14.89 -17.50 -2.98
C GLN A 79 14.74 -18.82 -2.21
N TYR A 80 13.52 -19.12 -1.73
CA TYR A 80 13.26 -20.33 -0.96
C TYR A 80 13.63 -21.60 -1.72
N TYR A 81 13.15 -21.76 -2.96
CA TYR A 81 13.41 -22.97 -3.74
C TYR A 81 14.80 -23.05 -4.35
N MET A 82 15.51 -21.91 -4.46
CA MET A 82 16.93 -21.91 -4.77
C MET A 82 17.80 -22.37 -3.59
N GLU A 83 17.38 -22.07 -2.35
CA GLU A 83 18.11 -22.45 -1.13
C GLU A 83 17.72 -23.86 -0.62
N HIS A 84 16.52 -24.35 -0.98
CA HIS A 84 15.97 -25.63 -0.50
C HIS A 84 15.73 -26.60 -1.67
N HIS A 85 16.81 -27.17 -2.20
CA HIS A 85 16.74 -28.21 -3.22
C HIS A 85 15.92 -29.42 -2.75
N GLY A 86 15.18 -30.05 -3.66
CA GLY A 86 14.36 -31.23 -3.36
C GLY A 86 12.92 -30.96 -2.89
N GLN A 87 12.57 -29.72 -2.57
CA GLN A 87 11.22 -29.38 -2.05
C GLN A 87 10.20 -29.10 -3.16
N LEU A 88 10.61 -28.56 -4.29
CA LEU A 88 9.71 -28.32 -5.43
C LEU A 88 9.55 -29.61 -6.24
N LYS A 89 8.33 -30.11 -6.36
CA LYS A 89 8.04 -31.38 -7.01
C LYS A 89 6.87 -31.29 -8.00
N GLU A 90 6.92 -32.09 -9.05
CA GLU A 90 5.77 -32.31 -9.94
C GLU A 90 4.75 -33.28 -9.32
N LYS A 91 3.59 -33.43 -9.97
CA LYS A 91 2.53 -34.37 -9.55
C LYS A 91 3.00 -35.83 -9.50
N ASN A 92 3.96 -36.20 -10.34
CA ASN A 92 4.54 -37.53 -10.37
C ASN A 92 5.61 -37.76 -9.28
N GLY A 93 5.97 -36.72 -8.51
CA GLY A 93 6.98 -36.77 -7.45
C GLY A 93 8.39 -36.33 -7.88
N ASP A 94 8.62 -36.06 -9.17
CA ASP A 94 9.92 -35.62 -9.67
C ASP A 94 10.32 -34.27 -9.06
N VAL A 95 11.59 -34.15 -8.67
CA VAL A 95 12.15 -32.91 -8.14
C VAL A 95 12.44 -31.93 -9.28
N ILE A 96 12.07 -30.67 -9.07
CA ILE A 96 12.40 -29.55 -9.94
C ILE A 96 13.41 -28.65 -9.22
N GLU A 97 14.59 -28.46 -9.79
CA GLU A 97 15.66 -27.66 -9.19
C GLU A 97 15.74 -26.27 -9.84
N LEU A 98 15.74 -25.23 -9.01
CA LEU A 98 16.02 -23.86 -9.44
C LEU A 98 17.50 -23.56 -9.18
N LYS A 99 18.32 -23.54 -10.24
CA LYS A 99 19.77 -23.31 -10.12
C LYS A 99 20.18 -21.97 -10.72
N TYR A 100 19.81 -21.73 -11.96
CA TYR A 100 20.37 -20.63 -12.75
C TYR A 100 19.27 -19.67 -13.21
N PRO A 101 19.12 -18.48 -12.60
CA PRO A 101 18.16 -17.49 -13.08
C PRO A 101 18.54 -17.05 -14.51
N LEU A 102 17.64 -17.26 -15.46
CA LEU A 102 17.80 -16.75 -16.82
C LEU A 102 17.33 -15.30 -16.86
N ASN A 103 18.30 -14.38 -16.89
CA ASN A 103 18.04 -12.96 -16.76
C ASN A 103 17.33 -12.40 -18.00
N CYS A 104 16.38 -11.49 -17.76
CA CYS A 104 15.71 -10.71 -18.78
C CYS A 104 16.66 -9.68 -19.37
N ALA A 105 16.71 -9.64 -20.70
CA ALA A 105 17.43 -8.63 -21.46
C ALA A 105 16.53 -7.43 -21.84
N ASP A 106 15.25 -7.45 -21.44
CA ASP A 106 14.42 -6.24 -21.56
C ASP A 106 15.17 -5.08 -20.88
N PRO A 107 15.12 -3.88 -21.48
CA PRO A 107 16.01 -2.72 -21.23
C PRO A 107 15.86 -2.06 -19.86
N THR A 108 15.61 -2.86 -18.84
CA THR A 108 15.46 -2.54 -17.44
C THR A 108 14.07 -2.09 -17.08
N SER A 109 13.76 -2.35 -15.83
CA SER A 109 12.52 -1.97 -15.20
C SER A 109 12.82 -0.99 -14.06
N GLU A 110 13.89 -0.24 -14.28
CA GLU A 110 14.40 0.76 -13.37
C GLU A 110 13.51 1.99 -13.44
N ARG A 111 13.41 2.72 -12.33
CA ARG A 111 12.54 3.91 -12.23
C ARG A 111 12.87 5.00 -13.25
N TRP A 112 14.09 5.00 -13.78
CA TRP A 112 14.51 5.94 -14.81
C TRP A 112 14.15 5.46 -16.22
N PHE A 113 13.68 4.22 -16.43
CA PHE A 113 13.31 3.72 -17.75
C PHE A 113 11.83 3.96 -18.03
N HIS A 114 11.53 4.69 -19.10
CA HIS A 114 10.19 5.15 -19.46
C HIS A 114 9.67 4.52 -20.76
N GLY A 115 10.36 3.49 -21.28
CA GLY A 115 9.92 2.78 -22.49
C GLY A 115 9.66 3.72 -23.66
N HIS A 116 8.48 3.61 -24.25
CA HIS A 116 8.08 4.41 -25.40
C HIS A 116 7.69 5.84 -25.01
N LEU A 117 8.66 6.75 -25.04
CA LEU A 117 8.48 8.17 -24.74
C LEU A 117 9.17 9.01 -25.82
N SER A 118 8.47 10.01 -26.37
CA SER A 118 9.09 10.91 -27.36
C SER A 118 10.08 11.87 -26.71
N GLY A 119 10.98 12.43 -27.53
CA GLY A 119 11.92 13.47 -27.05
C GLY A 119 11.19 14.68 -26.45
N LYS A 120 10.11 15.13 -27.10
CA LYS A 120 9.31 16.28 -26.65
C LYS A 120 8.60 16.00 -25.33
N GLU A 121 8.03 14.80 -25.15
CA GLU A 121 7.41 14.41 -23.88
C GLU A 121 8.44 14.28 -22.76
N ALA A 122 9.62 13.72 -23.07
CA ALA A 122 10.72 13.65 -22.12
C ALA A 122 11.21 15.04 -21.69
N GLU A 123 11.38 15.97 -22.63
CA GLU A 123 11.72 17.37 -22.32
C GLU A 123 10.66 18.02 -21.44
N LYS A 124 9.38 17.86 -21.78
CA LYS A 124 8.26 18.38 -20.99
C LYS A 124 8.29 17.83 -19.56
N LEU A 125 8.38 16.51 -19.40
CA LEU A 125 8.42 15.85 -18.08
C LEU A 125 9.63 16.27 -17.25
N LEU A 126 10.81 16.34 -17.86
CA LEU A 126 12.03 16.78 -17.18
C LEU A 126 11.98 18.26 -16.81
N THR A 127 11.31 19.09 -17.60
CA THR A 127 11.15 20.53 -17.35
C THR A 127 10.12 20.79 -16.25
N GLU A 128 8.99 20.08 -16.25
CA GLU A 128 7.90 20.26 -15.28
C GLU A 128 8.22 19.62 -13.92
N LYS A 129 8.79 18.41 -13.93
CA LYS A 129 8.94 17.58 -12.71
C LYS A 129 10.39 17.33 -12.30
N GLY A 130 11.34 17.57 -13.20
CA GLY A 130 12.75 17.37 -12.94
C GLY A 130 13.37 18.52 -12.16
N LYS A 131 14.52 18.24 -11.56
CA LYS A 131 15.50 19.20 -11.03
C LYS A 131 16.87 18.95 -11.66
N HIS A 132 17.87 19.77 -11.36
CA HIS A 132 19.25 19.55 -11.81
C HIS A 132 19.72 18.10 -11.62
N GLY A 133 20.22 17.47 -12.68
CA GLY A 133 20.68 16.09 -12.71
C GLY A 133 19.56 15.03 -12.70
N SER A 134 18.32 15.44 -12.97
CA SER A 134 17.24 14.47 -13.20
C SER A 134 17.40 13.83 -14.55
N PHE A 135 17.19 12.52 -14.63
CA PHE A 135 17.34 11.80 -15.88
C PHE A 135 16.28 10.71 -16.06
N LEU A 136 16.07 10.36 -17.32
CA LEU A 136 15.28 9.21 -17.74
C LEU A 136 15.90 8.58 -19.00
N VAL A 137 15.61 7.31 -19.26
CA VAL A 137 15.96 6.58 -20.48
C VAL A 137 14.67 6.15 -21.16
N ARG A 138 14.63 6.29 -22.48
CA ARG A 138 13.46 6.00 -23.33
C ARG A 138 13.90 5.29 -24.60
N GLU A 139 12.98 4.66 -25.30
CA GLU A 139 13.22 4.11 -26.64
C GLU A 139 13.51 5.22 -27.66
N SER A 140 14.40 4.93 -28.61
CA SER A 140 14.68 5.83 -29.72
C SER A 140 13.57 5.74 -30.77
N GLN A 141 12.93 6.87 -31.05
CA GLN A 141 11.92 6.95 -32.12
C GLN A 141 12.54 7.00 -33.52
N SER A 142 13.81 7.43 -33.63
CA SER A 142 14.50 7.55 -34.92
C SER A 142 15.22 6.27 -35.32
N HIS A 143 15.64 5.45 -34.35
CA HIS A 143 16.39 4.21 -34.59
C HIS A 143 15.78 3.07 -33.76
N PRO A 144 14.84 2.29 -34.32
CA PRO A 144 14.22 1.17 -33.60
C PRO A 144 15.27 0.18 -33.06
N GLY A 145 15.18 -0.14 -31.77
CA GLY A 145 16.14 -1.00 -31.05
C GLY A 145 17.20 -0.23 -30.25
N ASP A 146 17.40 1.06 -30.56
CA ASP A 146 18.24 1.97 -29.77
C ASP A 146 17.42 2.68 -28.68
N PHE A 147 18.14 3.34 -27.77
CA PHE A 147 17.59 4.07 -26.63
C PHE A 147 18.14 5.50 -26.57
N VAL A 148 17.54 6.34 -25.73
CA VAL A 148 17.97 7.72 -25.51
C VAL A 148 17.96 8.03 -24.01
N LEU A 149 19.10 8.45 -23.47
CA LEU A 149 19.23 9.00 -22.13
C LEU A 149 18.96 10.51 -22.17
N SER A 150 17.90 10.95 -21.51
CA SER A 150 17.48 12.35 -21.44
C SER A 150 17.80 12.90 -20.05
N VAL A 151 18.58 13.97 -19.95
CA VAL A 151 19.12 14.51 -18.69
C VAL A 151 18.84 16.00 -18.59
N ARG A 152 18.26 16.45 -17.48
CA ARG A 152 18.12 17.88 -17.17
C ARG A 152 19.40 18.42 -16.51
N THR A 153 19.93 19.50 -17.06
CA THR A 153 21.09 20.23 -16.55
C THR A 153 20.76 21.72 -16.37
N GLY A 154 21.47 22.40 -15.47
CA GLY A 154 21.19 23.79 -15.05
C GLY A 154 20.49 23.89 -13.68
N ASP A 155 20.65 25.03 -12.99
CA ASP A 155 20.13 25.28 -11.64
C ASP A 155 18.80 26.04 -11.67
N ASP A 156 17.88 25.71 -10.76
CA ASP A 156 16.57 26.39 -10.62
C ASP A 156 16.69 27.77 -9.92
N LYS A 157 17.88 28.12 -9.43
CA LYS A 157 18.16 29.41 -8.80
C LYS A 157 18.79 30.33 -9.85
N GLY A 158 18.01 31.28 -10.35
CA GLY A 158 18.40 32.24 -11.40
C GLY A 158 19.46 33.25 -10.97
N GLU A 159 20.65 32.81 -10.56
CA GLU A 159 21.76 33.69 -10.15
C GLU A 159 22.95 33.72 -11.12
N SER A 160 22.84 33.14 -12.32
CA SER A 160 23.84 33.33 -13.37
C SER A 160 23.18 33.60 -14.72
N ASN A 161 23.53 34.73 -15.32
CA ASN A 161 22.99 35.28 -16.58
C ASN A 161 23.22 34.40 -17.84
N ASP A 162 23.67 33.15 -17.72
CA ASP A 162 24.04 32.31 -18.87
C ASP A 162 23.67 30.80 -18.75
N GLY A 163 22.90 30.41 -17.74
CA GLY A 163 22.60 28.99 -17.47
C GLY A 163 21.11 28.63 -17.53
N LYS A 164 20.45 28.75 -18.68
CA LYS A 164 19.08 28.22 -18.83
C LYS A 164 19.07 26.71 -18.57
N SER A 165 18.13 26.25 -17.73
CA SER A 165 17.84 24.82 -17.57
C SER A 165 17.59 24.20 -18.95
N LYS A 166 18.37 23.19 -19.31
CA LYS A 166 18.30 22.49 -20.60
C LYS A 166 18.16 20.99 -20.40
N VAL A 167 17.51 20.34 -21.35
CA VAL A 167 17.45 18.88 -21.42
C VAL A 167 18.38 18.43 -22.54
N THR A 168 19.35 17.59 -22.20
CA THR A 168 20.28 16.97 -23.16
C THR A 168 19.81 15.56 -23.45
N HIS A 169 19.81 15.17 -24.73
CA HIS A 169 19.52 13.80 -25.18
C HIS A 169 20.80 13.11 -25.68
N VAL A 170 21.17 12.01 -25.05
CA VAL A 170 22.31 11.17 -25.41
C VAL A 170 21.79 9.89 -26.04
N MET A 171 22.21 9.60 -27.27
CA MET A 171 21.84 8.36 -27.96
C MET A 171 22.56 7.17 -27.32
N ILE A 172 21.83 6.09 -27.08
CA ILE A 172 22.35 4.80 -26.63
C ILE A 172 22.09 3.79 -27.74
N ARG A 173 23.16 3.30 -28.37
CA ARG A 173 23.10 2.31 -29.45
C ARG A 173 23.04 0.91 -28.87
N CYS A 174 22.24 0.04 -29.47
CA CYS A 174 22.19 -1.38 -29.17
C CYS A 174 22.81 -2.17 -30.33
N GLN A 175 24.02 -2.70 -30.12
CA GLN A 175 24.75 -3.48 -31.13
C GLN A 175 25.15 -4.82 -30.54
N GLU A 176 24.79 -5.92 -31.20
CA GLU A 176 25.07 -7.30 -30.74
C GLU A 176 24.61 -7.57 -29.30
N LEU A 177 23.45 -7.03 -28.90
CA LEU A 177 22.90 -7.10 -27.53
C LEU A 177 23.77 -6.43 -26.46
N LYS A 178 24.66 -5.51 -26.85
CA LYS A 178 25.39 -4.62 -25.94
C LYS A 178 25.04 -3.16 -26.21
N TYR A 179 25.21 -2.33 -25.19
CA TYR A 179 24.81 -0.93 -25.17
C TYR A 179 26.02 0.00 -25.09
N ASP A 180 26.04 1.07 -25.87
CA ASP A 180 27.07 2.12 -25.82
C ASP A 180 26.48 3.50 -26.20
N VAL A 181 27.19 4.58 -25.90
CA VAL A 181 26.73 5.97 -26.15
C VAL A 181 27.40 6.66 -27.35
N GLY A 182 27.97 5.89 -28.29
CA GLY A 182 28.70 6.44 -29.43
C GLY A 182 30.20 6.12 -29.43
N GLY A 183 30.76 5.79 -28.26
CA GLY A 183 32.17 5.43 -28.07
C GLY A 183 32.47 5.07 -26.60
N GLY A 184 33.64 4.49 -26.35
CA GLY A 184 34.05 4.03 -25.01
C GLY A 184 33.70 2.57 -24.73
N GLU A 185 33.32 2.28 -23.48
CA GLU A 185 32.96 0.94 -23.02
C GLU A 185 31.61 0.48 -23.62
N ARG A 186 31.49 -0.84 -23.85
CA ARG A 186 30.22 -1.49 -24.21
C ARG A 186 29.69 -2.23 -23.00
N PHE A 187 28.40 -2.08 -22.71
CA PHE A 187 27.74 -2.63 -21.53
C PHE A 187 26.79 -3.77 -21.89
N ASP A 188 26.66 -4.74 -20.99
CA ASP A 188 25.76 -5.89 -21.19
C ASP A 188 24.28 -5.55 -20.91
N SER A 189 24.00 -4.42 -20.24
CA SER A 189 22.65 -3.92 -20.00
C SER A 189 22.58 -2.40 -19.91
N LEU A 190 21.39 -1.81 -20.11
CA LEU A 190 21.17 -0.38 -19.85
C LEU A 190 21.40 -0.02 -18.37
N THR A 191 21.18 -0.95 -17.42
CA THR A 191 21.48 -0.71 -16.00
C THR A 191 22.97 -0.50 -15.81
N ASP A 192 23.79 -1.37 -16.37
CA ASP A 192 25.25 -1.29 -16.23
C ASP A 192 25.78 0.01 -16.85
N LEU A 193 25.24 0.39 -18.02
CA LEU A 193 25.52 1.67 -18.68
C LEU A 193 25.17 2.86 -17.77
N VAL A 194 23.95 2.90 -17.22
CA VAL A 194 23.49 4.02 -16.38
C VAL A 194 24.28 4.09 -15.07
N GLU A 195 24.56 2.97 -14.40
CA GLU A 195 25.34 2.95 -13.16
C GLU A 195 26.80 3.35 -13.40
N HIS A 196 27.38 2.99 -14.55
CA HIS A 196 28.69 3.50 -14.96
C HIS A 196 28.66 5.03 -15.09
N TYR A 197 27.73 5.59 -15.87
CA TYR A 197 27.67 7.04 -16.11
C TYR A 197 27.14 7.87 -14.93
N LYS A 198 26.54 7.23 -13.92
CA LYS A 198 26.27 7.85 -12.61
C LYS A 198 27.55 8.11 -11.83
N LYS A 199 28.51 7.18 -11.90
CA LYS A 199 29.83 7.30 -11.22
C LYS A 199 30.82 8.11 -12.05
N ASN A 200 30.74 8.00 -13.37
CA ASN A 200 31.62 8.64 -14.34
C ASN A 200 30.78 9.55 -15.27
N PRO A 201 30.39 10.76 -14.84
CA PRO A 201 29.51 11.63 -15.62
C PRO A 201 30.08 11.97 -17.00
N MET A 202 29.24 11.93 -18.03
CA MET A 202 29.62 12.38 -19.36
C MET A 202 29.83 13.90 -19.38
N VAL A 203 30.73 14.38 -20.25
CA VAL A 203 31.01 15.81 -20.43
C VAL A 203 30.76 16.18 -21.89
N GLU A 204 29.88 17.15 -22.13
CA GLU A 204 29.65 17.71 -23.47
C GLU A 204 30.88 18.49 -23.96
N THR A 205 31.02 18.67 -25.27
CA THR A 205 32.13 19.43 -25.89
C THR A 205 32.26 20.86 -25.37
N LEU A 206 31.13 21.46 -24.94
CA LEU A 206 31.08 22.79 -24.34
C LEU A 206 31.37 22.79 -22.82
N GLY A 207 31.80 21.65 -22.25
CA GLY A 207 32.17 21.50 -20.84
C GLY A 207 31.02 21.23 -19.86
N THR A 208 29.77 21.10 -20.35
CA THR A 208 28.63 20.77 -19.47
C THR A 208 28.73 19.33 -18.97
N VAL A 209 28.70 19.13 -17.66
CA VAL A 209 28.74 17.79 -17.04
C VAL A 209 27.33 17.23 -16.90
N LEU A 210 27.05 16.09 -17.53
CA LEU A 210 25.79 15.37 -17.46
C LEU A 210 25.74 14.49 -16.21
N GLN A 211 25.46 15.10 -15.06
CA GLN A 211 25.37 14.37 -13.79
C GLN A 211 24.03 13.63 -13.67
N LEU A 212 24.07 12.31 -13.61
CA LEU A 212 22.89 11.47 -13.38
C LEU A 212 22.59 11.37 -11.88
N LYS A 213 22.05 12.44 -11.28
CA LYS A 213 21.82 12.52 -9.82
C LYS A 213 20.61 11.69 -9.37
N GLN A 214 19.47 11.86 -10.03
CA GLN A 214 18.24 11.14 -9.67
C GLN A 214 17.41 10.75 -10.88
N PRO A 215 16.80 9.55 -10.87
CA PRO A 215 15.72 9.21 -11.79
C PRO A 215 14.60 10.25 -11.70
N LEU A 216 13.97 10.59 -12.82
CA LEU A 216 12.77 11.41 -12.82
C LEU A 216 11.63 10.64 -12.11
N ASN A 217 11.07 11.20 -11.03
CA ASN A 217 9.91 10.59 -10.37
C ASN A 217 8.63 10.96 -11.12
N THR A 218 7.97 9.99 -11.73
CA THR A 218 6.69 10.15 -12.44
C THR A 218 5.47 9.75 -11.63
N THR A 219 5.64 9.10 -10.47
CA THR A 219 4.54 8.54 -9.68
C THR A 219 4.00 9.52 -8.63
N ARG A 220 4.81 10.51 -8.23
CA ARG A 220 4.36 11.61 -7.36
C ARG A 220 3.46 12.56 -8.14
N ILE A 221 2.29 12.82 -7.58
CA ILE A 221 1.27 13.72 -8.12
C ILE A 221 0.73 14.62 -7.01
N ASN A 222 0.11 15.74 -7.40
CA ASN A 222 -0.76 16.47 -6.50
C ASN A 222 -2.05 15.67 -6.27
N ALA A 223 -2.57 15.64 -5.03
CA ALA A 223 -3.80 14.93 -4.71
C ALA A 223 -4.98 15.40 -5.58
N ALA A 224 -5.13 16.70 -5.83
CA ALA A 224 -6.18 17.23 -6.69
C ALA A 224 -6.12 16.69 -8.15
N GLU A 225 -4.96 16.20 -8.59
CA GLU A 225 -4.75 15.64 -9.94
C GLU A 225 -4.97 14.11 -10.02
N ILE A 226 -5.40 13.47 -8.92
CA ILE A 226 -5.56 12.01 -8.86
C ILE A 226 -6.51 11.49 -9.95
N GLU A 227 -7.58 12.20 -10.28
CA GLU A 227 -8.54 11.79 -11.32
C GLU A 227 -7.85 11.73 -12.69
N SER A 228 -7.04 12.73 -13.00
CA SER A 228 -6.24 12.79 -14.24
C SER A 228 -5.25 11.63 -14.29
N ARG A 229 -4.56 11.36 -13.18
CA ARG A 229 -3.62 10.23 -13.08
C ARG A 229 -4.32 8.88 -13.24
N VAL A 230 -5.47 8.67 -12.61
CA VAL A 230 -6.25 7.44 -12.76
C VAL A 230 -6.71 7.25 -14.21
N ARG A 231 -7.14 8.33 -14.87
CA ARG A 231 -7.50 8.30 -16.28
C ARG A 231 -6.31 7.95 -17.16
N GLU A 232 -5.14 8.51 -16.89
CA GLU A 232 -3.88 8.18 -17.58
C GLU A 232 -3.50 6.70 -17.41
N LEU A 233 -3.47 6.21 -16.17
CA LEU A 233 -3.14 4.82 -15.83
C LEU A 233 -4.18 3.80 -16.33
N SER A 234 -5.39 4.26 -16.64
CA SER A 234 -6.47 3.42 -17.20
C SER A 234 -6.43 3.29 -18.72
N LYS A 235 -5.63 4.09 -19.43
CA LYS A 235 -5.53 4.00 -20.90
C LYS A 235 -4.94 2.66 -21.33
N LEU A 236 -5.57 2.03 -22.31
CA LEU A 236 -5.04 0.85 -23.00
C LEU A 236 -4.03 1.29 -24.06
N ALA A 237 -3.02 0.47 -24.33
CA ALA A 237 -2.07 0.69 -25.42
C ALA A 237 -2.81 0.82 -26.75
N GLU A 238 -2.84 2.02 -27.33
CA GLU A 238 -3.52 2.24 -28.62
C GLU A 238 -2.77 1.60 -29.81
N THR A 239 -1.57 1.07 -29.61
CA THR A 239 -0.81 0.40 -30.69
C THR A 239 0.07 -0.75 -30.16
N THR A 240 -0.06 -1.92 -30.79
CA THR A 240 0.64 -3.23 -30.59
C THR A 240 0.04 -4.21 -29.57
N ASP A 241 0.15 -5.51 -29.88
CA ASP A 241 -0.27 -6.73 -29.16
C ASP A 241 0.24 -6.86 -27.69
N LYS A 242 0.71 -5.79 -27.07
CA LYS A 242 1.16 -5.73 -25.67
C LYS A 242 -0.01 -5.27 -24.78
N VAL A 243 -0.78 -6.25 -24.31
CA VAL A 243 -2.07 -6.15 -23.58
C VAL A 243 -1.99 -5.45 -22.19
N LYS A 244 -0.88 -4.80 -21.78
CA LYS A 244 -0.74 -4.26 -20.41
C LYS A 244 0.02 -2.93 -20.37
N GLN A 245 -0.69 -1.82 -20.13
CA GLN A 245 -0.12 -0.49 -19.91
C GLN A 245 -0.73 0.19 -18.67
N GLY A 246 -0.05 1.22 -18.15
CA GLY A 246 -0.55 2.07 -17.07
C GLY A 246 -0.40 1.42 -15.68
N PHE A 247 -1.53 1.10 -15.01
CA PHE A 247 -1.52 0.53 -13.65
C PHE A 247 -0.62 -0.69 -13.52
N TRP A 248 -0.63 -1.57 -14.52
CA TRP A 248 0.17 -2.79 -14.50
C TRP A 248 1.68 -2.49 -14.55
N GLU A 249 2.11 -1.57 -15.41
CA GLU A 249 3.53 -1.22 -15.54
C GLU A 249 4.05 -0.53 -14.28
N GLU A 250 3.27 0.37 -13.69
CA GLU A 250 3.62 1.04 -12.44
C GLU A 250 3.70 0.06 -11.27
N PHE A 251 2.73 -0.87 -11.17
CA PHE A 251 2.76 -1.94 -10.18
C PHE A 251 3.96 -2.87 -10.38
N GLU A 252 4.25 -3.32 -11.61
CA GLU A 252 5.43 -4.17 -11.85
C GLU A 252 6.75 -3.46 -11.56
N THR A 253 6.84 -2.16 -11.83
CA THR A 253 7.99 -1.32 -11.46
C THR A 253 8.23 -1.33 -9.95
N LEU A 254 7.14 -1.24 -9.17
CA LEU A 254 7.18 -1.40 -7.71
C LEU A 254 7.61 -2.82 -7.32
N GLN A 255 7.08 -3.85 -7.98
CA GLN A 255 7.39 -5.24 -7.69
C GLN A 255 8.87 -5.59 -7.89
N GLN A 256 9.60 -4.94 -8.79
CA GLN A 256 11.04 -5.25 -8.95
C GLN A 256 11.92 -4.72 -7.82
N GLN A 257 11.42 -3.75 -7.05
CA GLN A 257 12.11 -3.25 -5.87
C GLN A 257 12.02 -4.24 -4.69
N GLU A 258 11.22 -5.31 -4.78
CA GLU A 258 11.04 -6.28 -3.68
C GLU A 258 12.35 -6.98 -3.28
N CYS A 259 13.26 -7.22 -4.22
CA CYS A 259 14.56 -7.85 -3.93
C CYS A 259 15.47 -6.98 -3.05
N LYS A 260 15.23 -5.66 -3.01
CA LYS A 260 15.96 -4.74 -2.12
C LYS A 260 15.49 -4.84 -0.67
N LEU A 261 14.35 -5.50 -0.43
CA LEU A 261 13.70 -5.65 0.87
C LEU A 261 13.75 -7.10 1.39
N LEU A 262 14.66 -7.94 0.89
CA LEU A 262 14.83 -9.32 1.37
C LEU A 262 15.53 -9.33 2.75
N TYR A 263 14.80 -8.92 3.78
CA TYR A 263 15.28 -8.91 5.15
C TYR A 263 15.24 -10.31 5.79
N SER A 264 16.03 -10.48 6.85
CA SER A 264 16.06 -11.70 7.66
C SER A 264 14.67 -11.98 8.23
N ARG A 265 14.31 -13.25 8.45
CA ARG A 265 13.03 -13.65 9.09
C ARG A 265 13.25 -14.75 10.14
N LYS A 266 14.45 -14.79 10.72
CA LYS A 266 14.95 -15.89 11.57
C LYS A 266 14.02 -16.22 12.75
N GLU A 267 13.48 -15.21 13.44
CA GLU A 267 12.59 -15.44 14.59
C GLU A 267 11.34 -16.24 14.21
N GLY A 268 10.71 -15.93 13.07
CA GLY A 268 9.56 -16.70 12.58
C GLY A 268 9.91 -18.10 12.08
N GLN A 269 11.18 -18.36 11.76
CA GLN A 269 11.68 -19.66 11.29
C GLN A 269 12.08 -20.61 12.43
N ARG A 270 12.18 -20.11 13.66
CA ARG A 270 12.49 -20.92 14.85
C ARG A 270 11.52 -22.08 14.99
N GLN A 271 12.03 -23.23 15.42
CA GLN A 271 11.26 -24.47 15.48
C GLN A 271 10.01 -24.33 16.37
N GLU A 272 10.13 -23.58 17.46
CA GLU A 272 9.12 -23.26 18.46
C GLU A 272 8.02 -22.33 17.90
N ASN A 273 8.34 -21.53 16.89
CA ASN A 273 7.44 -20.53 16.30
C ASN A 273 6.75 -21.01 15.02
N LYS A 274 7.17 -22.15 14.43
CA LYS A 274 6.62 -22.67 13.17
C LYS A 274 5.10 -22.83 13.19
N ASN A 275 4.54 -23.34 14.29
CA ASN A 275 3.10 -23.53 14.46
C ASN A 275 2.35 -22.25 14.85
N LYS A 276 3.04 -21.14 15.13
CA LYS A 276 2.46 -19.82 15.36
C LYS A 276 2.26 -19.03 14.05
N ASN A 277 2.73 -19.57 12.92
CA ASN A 277 2.57 -18.97 11.60
C ASN A 277 1.45 -19.66 10.82
N ARG A 278 0.45 -18.90 10.37
CA ARG A 278 -0.63 -19.43 9.52
C ARG A 278 -0.10 -19.95 8.19
N TYR A 279 0.92 -19.28 7.67
CA TYR A 279 1.63 -19.67 6.46
C TYR A 279 3.12 -19.74 6.77
N LYS A 280 3.71 -20.92 6.54
CA LYS A 280 5.09 -21.26 6.90
C LYS A 280 6.13 -20.25 6.41
N ASN A 281 5.94 -19.67 5.22
CA ASN A 281 6.90 -18.76 4.60
C ASN A 281 6.42 -17.30 4.55
N ILE A 282 5.35 -16.93 5.27
CA ILE A 282 4.91 -15.54 5.41
C ILE A 282 5.17 -15.11 6.85
N LEU A 283 6.32 -14.48 7.06
CA LEU A 283 6.92 -14.25 8.36
C LEU A 283 7.17 -12.76 8.59
N PRO A 284 7.10 -12.28 9.84
CA PRO A 284 7.41 -10.90 10.14
C PRO A 284 8.90 -10.61 9.93
N TYR A 285 9.23 -9.39 9.50
CA TYR A 285 10.62 -8.91 9.55
C TYR A 285 11.10 -8.83 11.01
N PRO A 286 12.42 -8.90 11.25
CA PRO A 286 12.96 -8.89 12.59
C PRO A 286 13.02 -7.45 13.12
N ASN A 287 13.40 -7.34 14.38
CA ASN A 287 13.89 -6.10 14.96
C ASN A 287 15.17 -5.67 14.22
N GLN A 288 15.05 -4.79 13.23
CA GLN A 288 16.22 -4.23 12.55
C GLN A 288 16.33 -2.74 12.84
N MET A 289 17.46 -2.41 13.47
CA MET A 289 18.01 -1.07 13.57
C MET A 289 18.37 -0.62 12.14
N PHE A 290 17.53 0.16 11.49
CA PHE A 290 17.92 0.78 10.23
C PHE A 290 18.93 1.89 10.53
N LEU A 291 20.19 1.66 10.15
CA LEU A 291 21.09 2.74 9.82
C LEU A 291 20.54 3.36 8.53
N LEU A 292 19.85 4.50 8.63
CA LEU A 292 19.66 5.37 7.49
C LEU A 292 21.06 5.81 7.03
N ILE A 293 21.63 5.12 6.03
CA ILE A 293 22.75 5.68 5.27
C ILE A 293 22.16 6.83 4.47
N ASN A 294 22.15 8.01 5.08
CA ASN A 294 22.27 9.23 4.30
C ASN A 294 23.62 9.13 3.59
N ILE A 295 23.59 9.17 2.26
CA ILE A 295 24.77 9.46 1.46
C ILE A 295 25.25 10.84 1.93
N ILE A 296 26.26 10.87 2.78
CA ILE A 296 26.97 12.08 3.17
C ILE A 296 27.72 12.53 1.91
N PHE A 297 27.27 13.62 1.29
CA PHE A 297 28.15 14.40 0.43
C PHE A 297 29.18 15.07 1.35
N PHE A 298 30.43 14.62 1.26
CA PHE A 298 31.56 15.35 1.81
C PHE A 298 31.71 16.65 1.02
N LYS A 299 31.34 17.77 1.65
CA LYS A 299 31.98 19.05 1.39
C LYS A 299 32.63 19.49 2.68
N ASP A 300 33.93 19.74 2.57
CA ASP A 300 34.71 20.60 3.46
C ASP A 300 34.80 20.16 4.93
N GLY A 301 35.68 19.18 5.18
CA GLY A 301 36.68 19.26 6.27
C GLY A 301 36.25 19.34 7.73
N GLU A 302 34.97 19.36 8.11
CA GLU A 302 34.55 19.37 9.51
C GLU A 302 33.61 18.21 9.84
N SER A 303 34.06 17.37 10.76
CA SER A 303 33.33 16.22 11.29
C SER A 303 32.33 16.66 12.36
N GLU A 304 31.07 16.84 11.99
CA GLU A 304 29.96 16.74 12.95
C GLU A 304 29.30 15.36 12.82
N ALA A 305 29.54 14.49 13.80
CA ALA A 305 28.80 13.25 13.96
C ALA A 305 27.35 13.58 14.33
N LYS A 306 26.46 13.64 13.33
CA LYS A 306 25.02 13.67 13.58
C LYS A 306 24.62 12.33 14.21
N GLU A 307 24.06 12.40 15.41
CA GLU A 307 23.60 11.26 16.19
C GLU A 307 22.75 10.30 15.34
N HIS A 308 23.14 9.04 15.42
CA HIS A 308 22.46 7.91 14.79
C HIS A 308 21.14 7.65 15.52
N TYR A 309 20.02 7.83 14.84
CA TYR A 309 18.72 7.40 15.36
C TYR A 309 18.52 5.91 15.03
N SER A 310 18.53 5.08 16.08
CA SER A 310 18.00 3.72 16.07
C SER A 310 16.51 3.78 15.76
N ILE A 311 16.05 3.14 14.68
CA ILE A 311 14.62 2.90 14.48
C ILE A 311 14.26 1.56 15.13
N ASP A 312 13.27 1.68 16.00
CA ASP A 312 12.68 0.65 16.83
C ASP A 312 12.08 -0.51 16.03
N HIS A 313 12.27 -1.67 16.62
CA HIS A 313 11.56 -2.94 16.43
C HIS A 313 10.30 -2.91 15.55
N THR A 314 10.42 -3.21 14.24
CA THR A 314 9.20 -3.43 13.44
C THR A 314 8.52 -4.74 13.80
N ARG A 315 9.19 -5.71 14.44
CA ARG A 315 8.55 -6.91 14.98
C ARG A 315 7.88 -6.58 16.30
N VAL A 316 6.65 -7.02 16.48
CA VAL A 316 6.02 -6.99 17.81
C VAL A 316 6.65 -8.08 18.69
N VAL A 317 7.24 -7.68 19.81
CA VAL A 317 7.84 -8.60 20.79
C VAL A 317 6.89 -8.70 21.99
N LEU A 318 6.39 -9.90 22.28
CA LEU A 318 5.51 -10.08 23.43
C LEU A 318 6.31 -10.11 24.74
N HIS A 319 5.89 -9.32 25.71
CA HIS A 319 6.41 -9.30 27.06
C HIS A 319 5.52 -10.12 28.00
N ASP A 320 5.96 -10.29 29.26
CA ASP A 320 5.22 -11.03 30.31
C ASP A 320 4.76 -12.43 29.87
N GLY A 321 5.60 -13.14 29.11
CA GLY A 321 5.31 -14.52 28.70
C GLY A 321 5.44 -15.50 29.86
N ASP A 322 4.86 -16.69 29.70
CA ASP A 322 5.02 -17.76 30.68
C ASP A 322 6.50 -18.16 30.76
N PRO A 323 7.16 -18.05 31.94
CA PRO A 323 8.55 -18.45 32.10
C PRO A 323 8.81 -19.94 31.79
N ASN A 324 7.76 -20.76 31.79
CA ASN A 324 7.84 -22.17 31.43
C ASN A 324 7.78 -22.42 29.92
N GLU A 325 7.37 -21.44 29.11
CA GLU A 325 7.43 -21.53 27.66
C GLU A 325 8.83 -21.14 27.16
N PRO A 326 9.55 -22.00 26.42
CA PRO A 326 10.88 -21.68 25.91
C PRO A 326 10.93 -20.43 25.01
N VAL A 327 9.82 -20.14 24.31
CA VAL A 327 9.68 -18.98 23.41
C VAL A 327 8.27 -18.41 23.51
N SER A 328 8.13 -17.38 24.33
CA SER A 328 6.87 -16.70 24.63
C SER A 328 6.78 -15.27 24.09
N ASP A 329 7.80 -14.81 23.34
CA ASP A 329 7.96 -13.43 22.86
C ASP A 329 7.49 -13.22 21.40
N TYR A 330 7.03 -14.29 20.74
CA TYR A 330 6.74 -14.29 19.32
C TYR A 330 5.26 -14.16 19.01
N ILE A 331 4.94 -13.23 18.11
CA ILE A 331 3.70 -13.18 17.35
C ILE A 331 4.01 -12.80 15.91
N ASN A 332 3.25 -13.32 14.94
CA ASN A 332 3.40 -12.95 13.53
C ASN A 332 2.72 -11.59 13.26
N ALA A 333 3.38 -10.52 13.69
CA ALA A 333 2.90 -9.15 13.54
C ALA A 333 4.07 -8.17 13.37
N ASN A 334 3.81 -7.07 12.64
CA ASN A 334 4.74 -5.96 12.52
C ASN A 334 4.08 -4.62 12.81
N ILE A 335 4.80 -3.72 13.50
CA ILE A 335 4.45 -2.31 13.60
C ILE A 335 4.70 -1.66 12.24
N ILE A 336 3.74 -0.85 11.78
CA ILE A 336 3.80 -0.05 10.56
C ILE A 336 3.65 1.43 10.94
N MET A 337 4.64 2.24 10.60
CA MET A 337 4.68 3.68 10.85
C MET A 337 4.57 4.44 9.52
N PRO A 338 3.72 5.48 9.41
CA PRO A 338 3.44 6.19 8.16
C PRO A 338 4.55 7.11 7.64
N GLU A 339 5.63 7.33 8.39
CA GLU A 339 6.85 8.05 7.99
C GLU A 339 7.98 7.65 8.96
N PHE A 340 9.25 7.69 8.52
CA PHE A 340 10.37 7.68 9.46
C PHE A 340 10.40 9.07 10.11
N GLU A 341 9.92 9.20 11.34
CA GLU A 341 9.81 10.48 12.02
C GLU A 341 11.16 11.22 12.04
N THR A 342 11.31 12.24 11.19
CA THR A 342 12.20 13.36 11.50
C THR A 342 11.47 14.16 12.57
N LYS A 343 11.91 14.05 13.83
CA LYS A 343 11.41 14.85 14.95
C LYS A 343 11.53 16.34 14.61
N CYS A 344 10.50 16.91 13.99
CA CYS A 344 10.23 18.33 14.04
C CYS A 344 9.34 18.55 15.25
N ASN A 345 9.92 19.17 16.28
CA ASN A 345 9.27 19.44 17.57
C ASN A 345 7.88 20.08 17.37
N ASN A 346 6.87 19.51 18.06
CA ASN A 346 5.49 20.00 18.28
C ASN A 346 4.34 19.42 17.43
N SER A 347 4.49 18.36 16.65
CA SER A 347 3.33 17.66 16.05
C SER A 347 2.83 16.51 16.93
N LYS A 348 1.49 16.30 16.98
CA LYS A 348 0.89 15.12 17.62
C LYS A 348 1.47 13.85 16.97
N PRO A 349 1.76 12.78 17.75
CA PRO A 349 2.24 11.52 17.18
C PRO A 349 1.22 11.01 16.14
N LYS A 350 1.72 10.68 14.94
CA LYS A 350 0.87 10.18 13.85
C LYS A 350 0.34 8.79 14.19
N LYS A 351 -0.86 8.47 13.69
CA LYS A 351 -1.49 7.15 13.82
C LYS A 351 -0.56 6.06 13.26
N SER A 352 -0.22 5.09 14.10
CA SER A 352 0.56 3.90 13.71
C SER A 352 -0.32 2.65 13.69
N TYR A 353 0.19 1.58 13.11
CA TYR A 353 -0.56 0.34 12.90
C TYR A 353 0.23 -0.88 13.37
N ILE A 354 -0.50 -1.96 13.63
CA ILE A 354 0.07 -3.31 13.72
C ILE A 354 -0.57 -4.16 12.63
N ALA A 355 0.23 -4.58 11.64
CA ALA A 355 -0.19 -5.52 10.61
C ALA A 355 0.09 -6.96 11.09
N THR A 356 -0.97 -7.76 11.23
CA THR A 356 -0.87 -9.15 11.74
C THR A 356 -1.68 -10.15 10.92
N GLN A 357 -1.37 -11.43 11.06
CA GLN A 357 -2.13 -12.52 10.44
C GLN A 357 -3.47 -12.78 11.15
N GLY A 358 -4.39 -13.48 10.48
CA GLY A 358 -5.60 -13.99 11.11
C GLY A 358 -5.27 -15.04 12.17
N CYS A 359 -5.82 -14.88 13.38
CA CYS A 359 -5.52 -15.72 14.54
C CYS A 359 -5.64 -17.22 14.25
N LEU A 360 -4.69 -18.02 14.75
CA LEU A 360 -4.78 -19.46 14.86
C LEU A 360 -5.30 -19.84 16.25
N GLN A 361 -5.77 -21.08 16.42
CA GLN A 361 -6.28 -21.56 17.71
C GLN A 361 -5.25 -21.40 18.84
N ASN A 362 -3.98 -21.68 18.56
CA ASN A 362 -2.86 -21.58 19.51
C ASN A 362 -2.26 -20.18 19.63
N THR A 363 -2.73 -19.17 18.88
CA THR A 363 -2.20 -17.80 18.94
C THR A 363 -3.24 -16.78 19.43
N VAL A 364 -4.44 -17.21 19.82
CA VAL A 364 -5.48 -16.31 20.34
C VAL A 364 -5.03 -15.59 21.61
N ASN A 365 -4.36 -16.32 22.51
CA ASN A 365 -3.84 -15.74 23.76
C ASN A 365 -2.75 -14.72 23.47
N ASP A 366 -1.81 -15.04 22.57
CA ASP A 366 -0.75 -14.15 22.12
C ASP A 366 -1.30 -12.90 21.45
N PHE A 367 -2.38 -13.01 20.68
CA PHE A 367 -3.06 -11.87 20.07
C PHE A 367 -3.61 -10.90 21.13
N TRP A 368 -4.27 -11.41 22.16
CA TRP A 368 -4.77 -10.54 23.24
C TRP A 368 -3.65 -9.96 24.12
N ARG A 369 -2.54 -10.70 24.29
CA ARG A 369 -1.31 -10.17 24.92
C ARG A 369 -0.76 -8.98 24.15
N MET A 370 -0.64 -9.11 22.82
CA MET A 370 -0.23 -8.02 21.93
C MET A 370 -1.16 -6.83 22.06
N VAL A 371 -2.48 -7.04 21.89
CA VAL A 371 -3.46 -5.96 21.98
C VAL A 371 -3.28 -5.23 23.30
N PHE A 372 -3.27 -5.97 24.43
CA PHE A 372 -3.09 -5.41 25.77
C PHE A 372 -1.79 -4.61 25.90
N GLN A 373 -0.64 -5.20 25.57
CA GLN A 373 0.68 -4.59 25.70
C GLN A 373 0.79 -3.29 24.91
N GLU A 374 0.38 -3.29 23.65
CA GLU A 374 0.54 -2.15 22.73
C GLU A 374 -0.49 -1.05 22.96
N ASN A 375 -1.30 -1.15 24.02
CA ASN A 375 -2.38 -0.22 24.32
C ASN A 375 -3.36 -0.01 23.14
N SER A 376 -3.46 -0.97 22.22
CA SER A 376 -4.35 -0.90 21.06
C SER A 376 -5.81 -0.83 21.49
N ARG A 377 -6.54 0.11 20.90
CA ARG A 377 -7.95 0.42 21.20
C ARG A 377 -8.90 0.12 20.05
N VAL A 378 -8.37 -0.03 18.84
CA VAL A 378 -9.13 -0.35 17.64
C VAL A 378 -8.51 -1.56 16.93
N ILE A 379 -9.36 -2.52 16.57
CA ILE A 379 -8.98 -3.70 15.79
C ILE A 379 -9.79 -3.70 14.50
N VAL A 380 -9.13 -3.77 13.35
CA VAL A 380 -9.72 -3.88 12.02
C VAL A 380 -9.51 -5.30 11.47
N MET A 381 -10.60 -6.03 11.26
CA MET A 381 -10.63 -7.36 10.66
C MET A 381 -11.23 -7.27 9.25
N THR A 382 -10.44 -7.63 8.23
CA THR A 382 -10.80 -7.46 6.80
C THR A 382 -11.08 -8.80 6.08
N THR A 383 -11.51 -9.81 6.82
CA THR A 383 -11.82 -11.14 6.29
C THR A 383 -12.91 -11.79 7.13
N LYS A 384 -13.73 -12.66 6.52
CA LYS A 384 -14.61 -13.55 7.28
C LYS A 384 -13.78 -14.64 7.97
N GLU A 385 -14.35 -15.29 8.97
CA GLU A 385 -13.68 -16.43 9.65
C GLU A 385 -13.36 -17.57 8.68
N VAL A 386 -14.29 -17.84 7.75
CA VAL A 386 -14.17 -18.86 6.71
C VAL A 386 -14.57 -18.26 5.37
N GLU A 387 -13.74 -18.45 4.36
CA GLU A 387 -13.99 -18.05 2.97
C GLU A 387 -13.73 -19.26 2.06
N ARG A 388 -14.68 -19.57 1.17
CA ARG A 388 -14.65 -20.77 0.29
C ARG A 388 -14.30 -22.07 1.01
N GLY A 389 -14.84 -22.27 2.22
CA GLY A 389 -14.60 -23.47 3.04
C GLY A 389 -13.21 -23.55 3.68
N LYS A 390 -12.38 -22.50 3.59
CA LYS A 390 -11.06 -22.44 4.24
C LYS A 390 -11.08 -21.43 5.38
N SER A 391 -10.62 -21.85 6.56
CA SER A 391 -10.47 -20.94 7.71
C SER A 391 -9.41 -19.88 7.41
N LYS A 392 -9.81 -18.60 7.48
CA LYS A 392 -8.95 -17.43 7.30
C LYS A 392 -8.52 -16.83 8.64
N CYS A 393 -9.39 -16.90 9.66
CA CYS A 393 -9.15 -16.44 11.02
C CYS A 393 -10.05 -17.21 11.98
N VAL A 394 -9.53 -17.66 13.14
CA VAL A 394 -10.40 -18.23 14.19
C VAL A 394 -11.07 -17.12 14.99
N LYS A 395 -12.28 -17.38 15.48
CA LYS A 395 -12.99 -16.46 16.39
C LYS A 395 -12.21 -16.26 17.68
N TYR A 396 -11.66 -15.05 17.86
CA TYR A 396 -10.87 -14.66 19.04
C TYR A 396 -11.67 -13.81 20.03
N TRP A 397 -12.96 -13.59 19.80
CA TRP A 397 -13.85 -12.80 20.68
C TRP A 397 -15.00 -13.68 21.21
N PRO A 398 -15.53 -13.39 22.41
CA PRO A 398 -16.71 -14.08 22.94
C PRO A 398 -17.97 -13.67 22.17
N ASP A 399 -19.03 -14.47 22.26
CA ASP A 399 -20.35 -14.08 21.74
C ASP A 399 -20.87 -12.83 22.45
N GLU A 400 -21.82 -12.11 21.86
CA GLU A 400 -22.40 -10.91 22.45
C GLU A 400 -22.87 -11.18 23.89
N TYR A 401 -22.60 -10.24 24.80
CA TYR A 401 -22.84 -10.31 26.24
C TYR A 401 -21.98 -11.34 27.02
N ALA A 402 -21.28 -12.25 26.34
CA ALA A 402 -20.45 -13.25 26.98
C ALA A 402 -19.08 -12.71 27.42
N LEU A 403 -18.52 -13.40 28.42
CA LEU A 403 -17.18 -13.16 28.97
C LEU A 403 -16.34 -14.41 28.72
N LYS A 404 -15.10 -14.23 28.25
CA LYS A 404 -14.16 -15.33 28.06
C LYS A 404 -12.74 -14.94 28.46
N GLU A 405 -12.02 -15.90 29.02
CA GLU A 405 -10.60 -15.77 29.35
C GLU A 405 -9.76 -16.43 28.25
N TYR A 406 -8.69 -15.73 27.87
CA TYR A 406 -7.72 -16.09 26.85
C TYR A 406 -6.32 -16.02 27.48
N GLY A 407 -5.92 -17.09 28.17
CA GLY A 407 -4.74 -17.06 29.04
C GLY A 407 -4.92 -16.04 30.16
N VAL A 408 -3.95 -15.13 30.33
CA VAL A 408 -3.99 -14.07 31.36
C VAL A 408 -4.89 -12.89 31.01
N MET A 409 -5.50 -12.88 29.82
CA MET A 409 -6.37 -11.81 29.34
C MET A 409 -7.84 -12.19 29.45
N ARG A 410 -8.67 -11.25 29.88
CA ARG A 410 -10.12 -11.42 29.98
C ARG A 410 -10.83 -10.44 29.06
N VAL A 411 -11.74 -10.95 28.25
CA VAL A 411 -12.48 -10.18 27.25
C VAL A 411 -13.98 -10.37 27.45
N ARG A 412 -14.71 -9.28 27.56
CA ARG A 412 -16.18 -9.25 27.51
C ARG A 412 -16.61 -8.62 26.19
N ASN A 413 -17.56 -9.24 25.50
CA ASN A 413 -18.25 -8.59 24.39
C ASN A 413 -19.47 -7.89 24.97
N VAL A 414 -19.45 -6.55 24.97
CA VAL A 414 -20.48 -5.71 25.57
C VAL A 414 -21.69 -5.62 24.64
N LYS A 415 -21.43 -5.41 23.35
CA LYS A 415 -22.45 -5.16 22.35
C LYS A 415 -21.91 -5.37 20.93
N GLU A 416 -22.76 -5.88 20.05
CA GLU A 416 -22.54 -5.90 18.60
C GLU A 416 -23.50 -4.94 17.90
N SER A 417 -22.97 -4.19 16.93
CA SER A 417 -23.75 -3.30 16.07
C SER A 417 -23.48 -3.68 14.62
N ALA A 418 -24.51 -4.15 13.91
CA ALA A 418 -24.39 -4.52 12.51
C ALA A 418 -24.65 -3.28 11.61
N ALA A 419 -23.66 -2.94 10.78
CA ALA A 419 -23.82 -2.06 9.64
C ALA A 419 -23.95 -2.90 8.35
N HIS A 420 -24.15 -2.23 7.21
CA HIS A 420 -24.23 -2.89 5.90
C HIS A 420 -22.94 -3.68 5.60
N ASP A 421 -21.80 -3.00 5.59
CA ASP A 421 -20.52 -3.59 5.19
C ASP A 421 -19.74 -4.26 6.32
N TYR A 422 -20.01 -3.89 7.58
CA TYR A 422 -19.21 -4.33 8.72
C TYR A 422 -20.04 -4.63 9.97
N THR A 423 -19.44 -5.31 10.93
CA THR A 423 -19.95 -5.46 12.30
C THR A 423 -18.98 -4.76 13.25
N LEU A 424 -19.51 -3.87 14.08
CA LEU A 424 -18.77 -3.26 15.19
C LEU A 424 -19.03 -4.07 16.46
N ARG A 425 -17.97 -4.38 17.21
CA ARG A 425 -18.07 -4.97 18.55
C ARG A 425 -17.39 -4.08 19.57
N GLU A 426 -18.11 -3.76 20.63
CA GLU A 426 -17.56 -3.11 21.81
C GLU A 426 -17.03 -4.18 22.77
N LEU A 427 -15.72 -4.28 22.90
CA LEU A 427 -15.09 -5.28 23.75
C LEU A 427 -14.46 -4.60 24.97
N LYS A 428 -14.59 -5.21 26.16
CA LYS A 428 -13.84 -4.81 27.35
C LYS A 428 -12.72 -5.80 27.60
N LEU A 429 -11.48 -5.32 27.57
CA LEU A 429 -10.26 -6.09 27.79
C LEU A 429 -9.66 -5.73 29.15
N SER A 430 -9.27 -6.74 29.94
CA SER A 430 -8.58 -6.57 31.23
C SER A 430 -7.60 -7.71 31.47
N LYS A 431 -6.62 -7.53 32.37
CA LYS A 431 -5.69 -8.59 32.80
C LYS A 431 -6.26 -9.31 34.03
N VAL A 432 -6.31 -10.64 34.00
CA VAL A 432 -6.84 -11.46 35.11
C VAL A 432 -6.03 -11.22 36.38
N GLY A 433 -6.69 -11.08 37.53
CA GLY A 433 -6.05 -11.01 38.84
C GLY A 433 -5.41 -9.67 39.23
N GLN A 434 -5.36 -8.66 38.34
CA GLN A 434 -4.70 -7.38 38.65
C GLN A 434 -5.54 -6.34 39.39
N ALA A 435 -6.86 -6.53 39.48
CA ALA A 435 -7.76 -5.60 40.17
C ALA A 435 -7.40 -5.36 41.65
N LEU A 436 -6.66 -6.27 42.28
CA LEU A 436 -6.30 -6.22 43.70
C LEU A 436 -4.95 -5.54 44.00
N LEU A 437 -4.09 -5.31 43.00
CA LEU A 437 -2.69 -4.90 43.22
C LEU A 437 -2.29 -3.59 42.52
N GLN A 438 -2.86 -3.25 41.36
CA GLN A 438 -2.41 -2.11 40.53
C GLN A 438 -3.54 -1.25 39.94
N GLY A 439 -4.77 -1.39 40.43
CA GLY A 439 -5.95 -0.66 39.92
C GLY A 439 -6.66 -1.38 38.77
N ASN A 440 -7.72 -0.74 38.24
CA ASN A 440 -8.53 -1.32 37.16
C ASN A 440 -7.79 -1.21 35.82
N THR A 441 -7.36 -2.35 35.26
CA THR A 441 -6.72 -2.42 33.93
C THR A 441 -7.72 -2.60 32.79
N GLU A 442 -9.02 -2.54 33.08
CA GLU A 442 -10.07 -2.64 32.08
C GLU A 442 -10.02 -1.46 31.10
N ARG A 443 -10.10 -1.76 29.81
CA ARG A 443 -10.25 -0.76 28.75
C ARG A 443 -11.13 -1.27 27.63
N THR A 444 -11.77 -0.34 26.93
CA THR A 444 -12.57 -0.66 25.76
C THR A 444 -11.69 -0.81 24.52
N VAL A 445 -11.93 -1.89 23.77
CA VAL A 445 -11.34 -2.19 22.47
C VAL A 445 -12.47 -2.34 21.47
N TRP A 446 -12.44 -1.53 20.41
CA TRP A 446 -13.46 -1.51 19.36
C TRP A 446 -13.01 -2.40 18.21
N GLN A 447 -13.72 -3.49 17.98
CA GLN A 447 -13.44 -4.38 16.85
C GLN A 447 -14.35 -4.05 15.69
N TYR A 448 -13.75 -3.59 14.59
CA TYR A 448 -14.37 -3.31 13.31
C TYR A 448 -14.12 -4.49 12.37
N HIS A 449 -15.17 -5.28 12.10
CA HIS A 449 -15.09 -6.47 11.25
C HIS A 449 -15.79 -6.23 9.92
N PHE A 450 -15.01 -5.94 8.87
CA PHE A 450 -15.50 -5.74 7.51
C PHE A 450 -15.86 -7.09 6.86
N ARG A 451 -17.08 -7.22 6.34
CA ARG A 451 -17.69 -8.50 5.92
C ARG A 451 -17.97 -8.59 4.42
N THR A 452 -17.90 -7.48 3.70
CA THR A 452 -18.27 -7.41 2.27
C THR A 452 -17.07 -7.42 1.32
N TRP A 453 -15.84 -7.60 1.84
CA TRP A 453 -14.67 -7.80 0.98
C TRP A 453 -14.81 -9.12 0.22
N PRO A 454 -14.65 -9.14 -1.12
CA PRO A 454 -14.84 -10.35 -1.91
C PRO A 454 -13.72 -11.38 -1.69
N ASP A 455 -14.05 -12.66 -1.81
CA ASP A 455 -13.08 -13.76 -1.62
C ASP A 455 -11.86 -13.65 -2.56
N HIS A 456 -12.06 -13.12 -3.78
CA HIS A 456 -11.01 -12.82 -4.75
C HIS A 456 -11.08 -11.36 -5.20
N GLY A 457 -9.91 -10.74 -5.38
CA GLY A 457 -9.82 -9.37 -5.88
C GLY A 457 -10.17 -8.32 -4.83
N VAL A 458 -10.93 -7.32 -5.25
CA VAL A 458 -11.24 -6.10 -4.50
C VAL A 458 -12.72 -5.75 -4.62
N PRO A 459 -13.30 -5.00 -3.67
CA PRO A 459 -14.63 -4.43 -3.83
C PRO A 459 -14.76 -3.68 -5.16
N SER A 460 -15.92 -3.77 -5.81
CA SER A 460 -16.17 -3.09 -7.09
C SER A 460 -16.28 -1.57 -6.96
N ASP A 461 -16.66 -1.10 -5.78
CA ASP A 461 -16.81 0.30 -5.42
C ASP A 461 -16.07 0.58 -4.11
N PRO A 462 -15.32 1.69 -3.98
CA PRO A 462 -14.56 2.00 -2.78
C PRO A 462 -15.40 2.60 -1.64
N GLY A 463 -16.64 3.04 -1.88
CA GLY A 463 -17.45 3.79 -0.92
C GLY A 463 -17.61 3.10 0.43
N GLY A 464 -18.00 1.82 0.43
CA GLY A 464 -18.15 1.05 1.67
C GLY A 464 -16.85 0.89 2.47
N VAL A 465 -15.70 0.81 1.79
CA VAL A 465 -14.38 0.78 2.46
C VAL A 465 -14.03 2.15 3.03
N LEU A 466 -14.32 3.23 2.29
CA LEU A 466 -14.05 4.60 2.73
C LEU A 466 -14.89 4.98 3.95
N ASP A 467 -16.20 4.70 3.93
CA ASP A 467 -17.09 4.96 5.06
C ASP A 467 -16.64 4.18 6.31
N PHE A 468 -16.26 2.91 6.13
CA PHE A 468 -15.68 2.11 7.18
C PHE A 468 -14.37 2.69 7.73
N LEU A 469 -13.52 3.24 6.85
CA LEU A 469 -12.26 3.89 7.21
C LEU A 469 -12.48 5.16 8.04
N GLU A 470 -13.42 6.00 7.64
CA GLU A 470 -13.79 7.20 8.38
C GLU A 470 -14.24 6.87 9.81
N GLU A 471 -15.09 5.85 9.97
CA GLU A 471 -15.56 5.41 11.29
C GLU A 471 -14.41 4.90 12.17
N VAL A 472 -13.47 4.14 11.59
CA VAL A 472 -12.26 3.67 12.28
C VAL A 472 -11.36 4.85 12.68
N HIS A 473 -11.15 5.81 11.78
CA HIS A 473 -10.34 7.00 12.02
C HIS A 473 -10.90 7.84 13.17
N HIS A 474 -12.17 8.24 13.10
CA HIS A 474 -12.80 9.05 14.15
C HIS A 474 -12.81 8.31 15.49
N LYS A 475 -13.00 6.98 15.50
CA LYS A 475 -12.93 6.20 16.73
C LYS A 475 -11.54 6.26 17.34
N GLN A 476 -10.49 6.04 16.55
CA GLN A 476 -9.11 6.10 17.03
C GLN A 476 -8.79 7.51 17.57
N GLU A 477 -9.15 8.57 16.85
CA GLU A 477 -8.89 9.95 17.25
C GLU A 477 -9.63 10.35 18.54
N SER A 478 -10.84 9.82 18.75
CA SER A 478 -11.64 10.11 19.95
C SER A 478 -11.07 9.54 21.25
N ILE A 479 -10.10 8.61 21.16
CA ILE A 479 -9.55 7.91 22.32
C ILE A 479 -8.16 8.48 22.63
N MET A 480 -8.06 9.17 23.77
CA MET A 480 -6.80 9.73 24.26
C MET A 480 -5.76 8.61 24.49
N ASP A 481 -4.53 8.88 24.04
CA ASP A 481 -3.37 7.99 24.14
C ASP A 481 -3.62 6.57 23.62
N ALA A 482 -4.50 6.41 22.63
CA ALA A 482 -4.72 5.12 21.99
C ALA A 482 -3.43 4.62 21.31
N GLY A 483 -3.07 3.36 21.56
CA GLY A 483 -1.97 2.70 20.86
C GLY A 483 -2.29 2.40 19.39
N PRO A 484 -1.39 1.68 18.68
CA PRO A 484 -1.51 1.41 17.26
C PRO A 484 -2.83 0.69 16.90
N VAL A 485 -3.39 1.00 15.73
CA VAL A 485 -4.56 0.28 15.20
C VAL A 485 -4.12 -1.10 14.72
N VAL A 486 -4.71 -2.17 15.27
CA VAL A 486 -4.40 -3.54 14.84
C VAL A 486 -5.20 -3.87 13.59
N VAL A 487 -4.54 -4.17 12.47
CA VAL A 487 -5.19 -4.52 11.20
C VAL A 487 -4.79 -5.92 10.80
N HIS A 488 -5.78 -6.79 10.51
CA HIS A 488 -5.51 -8.16 10.08
C HIS A 488 -6.49 -8.67 9.02
N CYS A 489 -6.05 -9.70 8.30
CA CYS A 489 -6.84 -10.46 7.34
C CYS A 489 -6.55 -11.95 7.52
N SER A 490 -6.16 -12.66 6.46
CA SER A 490 -5.62 -14.02 6.57
C SER A 490 -4.11 -14.03 6.79
N ALA A 491 -3.31 -13.62 5.80
CA ALA A 491 -1.85 -13.56 5.92
C ALA A 491 -1.33 -12.24 6.54
N GLY A 492 -2.19 -11.21 6.59
CA GLY A 492 -1.83 -9.90 7.11
C GLY A 492 -0.95 -9.07 6.17
N ILE A 493 -1.08 -9.25 4.84
CA ILE A 493 -0.24 -8.57 3.84
C ILE A 493 -1.03 -7.95 2.68
N GLY A 494 -2.02 -8.66 2.14
CA GLY A 494 -2.87 -8.21 1.03
C GLY A 494 -3.88 -7.15 1.44
N ARG A 495 -5.10 -7.57 1.83
CA ARG A 495 -6.19 -6.68 2.29
C ARG A 495 -5.73 -5.75 3.42
N THR A 496 -4.95 -6.26 4.37
CA THR A 496 -4.33 -5.48 5.46
C THR A 496 -3.45 -4.35 4.92
N GLY A 497 -2.56 -4.65 3.95
CA GLY A 497 -1.71 -3.61 3.35
C GLY A 497 -2.50 -2.61 2.52
N THR A 498 -3.51 -3.07 1.78
CA THR A 498 -4.41 -2.19 1.03
C THR A 498 -5.14 -1.21 1.96
N PHE A 499 -5.74 -1.72 3.05
CA PHE A 499 -6.43 -0.89 4.04
C PHE A 499 -5.48 0.16 4.66
N ILE A 500 -4.33 -0.28 5.16
CA ILE A 500 -3.33 0.62 5.79
C ILE A 500 -2.86 1.70 4.82
N VAL A 501 -2.55 1.34 3.56
CA VAL A 501 -2.04 2.33 2.60
C VAL A 501 -3.12 3.36 2.23
N ILE A 502 -4.38 2.96 2.06
CA ILE A 502 -5.48 3.89 1.82
C ILE A 502 -5.61 4.84 3.02
N ASP A 503 -5.58 4.32 4.24
CA ASP A 503 -5.68 5.11 5.47
C ASP A 503 -4.55 6.14 5.59
N ILE A 504 -3.30 5.73 5.33
CA ILE A 504 -2.14 6.63 5.34
C ILE A 504 -2.30 7.76 4.32
N LEU A 505 -2.72 7.46 3.09
CA LEU A 505 -2.89 8.46 2.04
C LEU A 505 -4.03 9.43 2.36
N ILE A 506 -5.14 8.92 2.90
CA ILE A 506 -6.29 9.72 3.33
C ILE A 506 -5.91 10.62 4.51
N ASP A 507 -5.15 10.13 5.49
CA ASP A 507 -4.67 10.95 6.60
C ASP A 507 -3.76 12.09 6.12
N ILE A 508 -2.88 11.85 5.13
CA ILE A 508 -2.08 12.92 4.51
C ILE A 508 -2.98 14.00 3.90
N ILE A 509 -4.04 13.60 3.17
CA ILE A 509 -4.98 14.53 2.53
C ILE A 509 -5.83 15.25 3.58
N ARG A 510 -6.24 14.57 4.66
CA ARG A 510 -7.01 15.16 5.76
C ARG A 510 -6.19 16.24 6.48
N GLU A 511 -4.91 15.97 6.73
CA GLU A 511 -4.02 16.89 7.44
C GLU A 511 -3.60 18.08 6.57
N LYS A 512 -3.26 17.83 5.29
CA LYS A 512 -2.63 18.83 4.41
C LYS A 512 -3.57 19.44 3.37
N GLY A 513 -4.78 18.91 3.23
CA GLY A 513 -5.74 19.30 2.20
C GLY A 513 -5.47 18.66 0.83
N VAL A 514 -6.29 19.00 -0.16
CA VAL A 514 -6.26 18.43 -1.52
C VAL A 514 -5.05 18.87 -2.34
N ASP A 515 -4.38 19.95 -1.97
CA ASP A 515 -3.20 20.48 -2.68
C ASP A 515 -1.89 19.81 -2.26
N CYS A 516 -1.94 18.73 -1.48
CA CYS A 516 -0.77 18.01 -1.03
C CYS A 516 -0.20 17.05 -2.08
N ASP A 517 1.09 16.73 -1.96
CA ASP A 517 1.73 15.68 -2.76
C ASP A 517 1.39 14.29 -2.21
N ILE A 518 1.00 13.39 -3.11
CA ILE A 518 0.83 11.95 -2.84
C ILE A 518 1.67 11.11 -3.80
N ASP A 519 2.21 9.99 -3.31
CA ASP A 519 3.00 9.04 -4.11
C ASP A 519 2.66 7.62 -3.63
N VAL A 520 1.70 6.99 -4.31
CA VAL A 520 1.14 5.68 -3.93
C VAL A 520 2.23 4.59 -3.91
N PRO A 521 3.02 4.36 -4.98
CA PRO A 521 4.03 3.31 -4.95
C PRO A 521 5.16 3.60 -3.95
N LYS A 522 5.52 4.87 -3.69
CA LYS A 522 6.46 5.20 -2.61
C LYS A 522 5.89 4.86 -1.23
N THR A 523 4.61 5.14 -0.99
CA THR A 523 3.93 4.82 0.26
C THR A 523 3.85 3.31 0.46
N ILE A 524 3.50 2.55 -0.58
CA ILE A 524 3.50 1.08 -0.52
C ILE A 524 4.91 0.55 -0.26
N GLN A 525 5.94 1.08 -0.94
CA GLN A 525 7.33 0.66 -0.71
C GLN A 525 7.78 0.91 0.73
N MET A 526 7.35 2.01 1.35
CA MET A 526 7.60 2.32 2.76
C MET A 526 6.89 1.34 3.69
N VAL A 527 5.66 0.94 3.40
CA VAL A 527 4.96 -0.07 4.21
C VAL A 527 5.59 -1.47 3.99
N ARG A 528 6.03 -1.79 2.77
CA ARG A 528 6.74 -3.02 2.42
C ARG A 528 8.11 -3.17 3.06
N SER A 529 8.76 -2.08 3.48
CA SER A 529 10.02 -2.18 4.22
C SER A 529 9.83 -2.60 5.68
N GLN A 530 8.58 -2.51 6.19
CA GLN A 530 8.24 -2.84 7.58
C GLN A 530 7.56 -4.22 7.69
N ARG A 531 6.87 -4.68 6.65
CA ARG A 531 6.36 -6.06 6.51
C ARG A 531 6.39 -6.52 5.06
N SER A 532 6.81 -7.77 4.83
CA SER A 532 6.92 -8.32 3.46
C SER A 532 5.56 -8.41 2.75
N GLY A 533 5.56 -8.12 1.45
CA GLY A 533 4.39 -8.37 0.59
C GLY A 533 3.18 -7.47 0.83
N MET A 534 3.32 -6.32 1.48
CA MET A 534 2.18 -5.41 1.69
C MET A 534 1.61 -4.94 0.34
N VAL A 535 0.30 -5.11 0.13
CA VAL A 535 -0.40 -4.99 -1.18
C VAL A 535 0.09 -6.05 -2.18
N GLN A 536 -0.75 -7.04 -2.50
CA GLN A 536 -0.35 -8.27 -3.20
C GLN A 536 -0.60 -8.28 -4.71
N THR A 537 -1.60 -7.54 -5.20
CA THR A 537 -2.06 -7.64 -6.60
C THR A 537 -2.22 -6.27 -7.24
N GLU A 538 -2.16 -6.23 -8.57
CA GLU A 538 -2.46 -5.02 -9.35
C GLU A 538 -3.91 -4.54 -9.11
N ALA A 539 -4.87 -5.45 -8.94
CA ALA A 539 -6.24 -5.09 -8.59
C ALA A 539 -6.32 -4.31 -7.26
N GLN A 540 -5.57 -4.72 -6.24
CA GLN A 540 -5.45 -3.98 -4.97
C GLN A 540 -4.74 -2.64 -5.15
N TYR A 541 -3.69 -2.61 -5.97
CA TYR A 541 -2.96 -1.38 -6.29
C TYR A 541 -3.88 -0.35 -6.95
N ARG A 542 -4.61 -0.77 -7.98
CA ARG A 542 -5.64 0.04 -8.66
C ARG A 542 -6.75 0.49 -7.71
N PHE A 543 -7.19 -0.40 -6.81
CA PHE A 543 -8.22 -0.06 -5.82
C PHE A 543 -7.78 1.05 -4.86
N ILE A 544 -6.50 1.11 -4.49
CA ILE A 544 -5.96 2.22 -3.66
C ILE A 544 -6.15 3.56 -4.39
N TYR A 545 -5.79 3.63 -5.67
CA TYR A 545 -5.98 4.84 -6.47
C TYR A 545 -7.46 5.23 -6.58
N MET A 546 -8.34 4.25 -6.84
CA MET A 546 -9.79 4.49 -6.92
C MET A 546 -10.36 4.99 -5.59
N ALA A 547 -9.92 4.43 -4.46
CA ALA A 547 -10.36 4.87 -3.14
C ALA A 547 -9.90 6.29 -2.82
N VAL A 548 -8.64 6.62 -3.11
CA VAL A 548 -8.11 7.98 -2.91
C VAL A 548 -8.81 8.99 -3.83
N GLN A 549 -9.06 8.62 -5.09
CA GLN A 549 -9.85 9.44 -6.02
C GLN A 549 -11.25 9.73 -5.47
N HIS A 550 -12.00 8.68 -5.11
CA HIS A 550 -13.36 8.84 -4.60
C HIS A 550 -13.42 9.64 -3.30
N TYR A 551 -12.43 9.48 -2.41
CA TYR A 551 -12.30 10.29 -1.21
C TYR A 551 -12.13 11.79 -1.54
N ILE A 552 -11.23 12.12 -2.46
CA ILE A 552 -10.97 13.50 -2.88
C ILE A 552 -12.19 14.12 -3.56
N GLU A 553 -12.86 13.40 -4.45
CA GLU A 553 -14.11 13.86 -5.10
C GLU A 553 -15.18 14.19 -4.05
N THR A 554 -15.33 13.32 -3.05
CA THR A 554 -16.30 13.51 -1.96
C THR A 554 -15.92 14.68 -1.05
N LEU A 555 -14.63 14.89 -0.81
CA LEU A 555 -14.11 16.02 -0.03
C LEU A 555 -14.29 17.35 -0.77
N GLN A 556 -13.96 17.41 -2.06
CA GLN A 556 -14.16 18.59 -2.90
C GLN A 556 -15.64 18.99 -2.96
N ARG A 557 -16.54 18.03 -3.16
CA ARG A 557 -17.99 18.28 -3.15
C ARG A 557 -18.46 18.88 -1.81
N ARG A 558 -17.99 18.35 -0.68
CA ARG A 558 -18.29 18.90 0.66
C ARG A 558 -17.80 20.35 0.81
N ILE A 559 -16.56 20.63 0.37
CA ILE A 559 -15.98 21.99 0.42
C ILE A 559 -16.81 22.97 -0.44
N GLU A 560 -17.22 22.57 -1.66
CA GLU A 560 -18.04 23.39 -2.54
C GLU A 560 -19.42 23.71 -1.95
N GLU A 561 -20.07 22.71 -1.33
CA GLU A 561 -21.37 22.87 -0.68
C GLU A 561 -21.28 23.82 0.52
N GLU A 562 -20.24 23.70 1.35
CA GLU A 562 -19.98 24.64 2.43
C GLU A 562 -19.73 26.07 1.94
N GLN A 563 -18.98 26.25 0.85
CA GLN A 563 -18.78 27.56 0.24
C GLN A 563 -20.09 28.14 -0.31
N LYS A 564 -20.92 27.34 -0.98
CA LYS A 564 -22.25 27.74 -1.46
C LYS A 564 -23.16 28.16 -0.30
N SER A 565 -23.14 27.41 0.81
CA SER A 565 -23.92 27.73 2.02
C SER A 565 -23.46 29.03 2.67
N LYS A 566 -22.14 29.24 2.81
CA LYS A 566 -21.57 30.49 3.34
C LYS A 566 -21.92 31.69 2.46
N ARG A 567 -21.86 31.58 1.12
CA ARG A 567 -22.25 32.66 0.20
C ARG A 567 -23.73 33.05 0.34
N LYS A 568 -24.63 32.06 0.44
CA LYS A 568 -26.05 32.31 0.71
C LYS A 568 -26.27 32.99 2.07
N GLY A 569 -25.54 32.58 3.11
CA GLY A 569 -25.60 33.24 4.43
C GLY A 569 -25.18 34.71 4.42
N HIS A 570 -24.19 35.09 3.59
CA HIS A 570 -23.74 36.48 3.45
C HIS A 570 -24.72 37.36 2.65
N GLU A 571 -25.53 36.77 1.75
CA GLU A 571 -26.60 37.50 1.06
C GLU A 571 -27.73 37.92 2.02
N TYR A 572 -28.05 37.11 3.04
CA TYR A 572 -29.05 37.47 4.06
C TYR A 572 -28.57 38.58 5.03
N THR A 573 -27.27 38.74 5.24
CA THR A 573 -26.71 39.79 6.12
C THR A 573 -26.49 41.14 5.42
N ASN A 574 -26.65 41.20 4.10
CA ASN A 574 -26.39 42.40 3.29
C ASN A 574 -27.65 43.19 2.91
N ILE A 575 -28.81 42.88 3.49
CA ILE A 575 -29.99 43.75 3.37
C ILE A 575 -29.76 45.00 4.23
N LYS A 576 -29.13 46.02 3.64
CA LYS A 576 -29.20 47.39 4.14
C LYS A 576 -30.66 47.83 4.04
N TYR A 577 -31.32 48.05 5.18
CA TYR A 577 -32.53 48.87 5.22
C TYR A 577 -32.17 50.29 4.78
N SER A 578 -32.44 50.61 3.52
CA SER A 578 -32.43 51.99 3.02
C SER A 578 -33.67 52.71 3.54
N LEU A 579 -33.46 53.58 4.53
CA LEU A 579 -34.43 54.58 4.97
C LEU A 579 -34.57 55.66 3.90
N THR A 580 -35.52 55.51 2.98
CA THR A 580 -36.13 56.59 2.19
C THR A 580 -37.37 56.07 1.47
N ASP A 581 -38.56 56.30 2.04
CA ASP A 581 -39.61 57.13 1.43
C ASP A 581 -40.93 56.98 2.20
N GLN A 582 -41.24 58.03 2.96
CA GLN A 582 -42.60 58.31 3.43
C GLN A 582 -43.38 58.99 2.31
N ALA A 583 -44.51 58.41 1.89
CA ALA A 583 -45.77 59.13 1.69
C ALA A 583 -46.92 58.16 1.36
N SER A 584 -48.08 58.40 2.00
CA SER A 584 -49.40 57.74 1.88
C SER A 584 -49.47 56.28 2.38
N GLY A 585 -50.20 55.92 3.44
CA GLY A 585 -51.30 56.57 4.13
C GLY A 585 -52.54 55.67 4.02
N ASP A 586 -52.64 54.63 4.86
CA ASP A 586 -53.88 54.35 5.60
C ASP A 586 -53.67 53.35 6.74
N GLN A 587 -54.40 53.57 7.82
CA GLN A 587 -54.22 53.05 9.18
C GLN A 587 -54.83 51.65 9.38
N SER A 588 -54.20 50.82 10.24
CA SER A 588 -54.84 50.20 11.43
C SER A 588 -53.87 49.31 12.24
N PRO A 589 -54.12 49.09 13.55
CA PRO A 589 -53.05 49.04 14.57
C PRO A 589 -52.66 47.64 15.10
N LEU A 590 -51.39 47.50 15.48
CA LEU A 590 -50.85 46.51 16.45
C LEU A 590 -51.27 46.92 17.88
N PRO A 591 -51.37 46.03 18.91
CA PRO A 591 -50.19 45.34 19.53
C PRO A 591 -50.58 44.07 20.37
N PRO A 592 -49.81 43.56 21.37
CA PRO A 592 -48.37 43.58 21.67
C PRO A 592 -47.72 42.18 21.91
N CYS A 593 -46.39 42.19 22.02
CA CYS A 593 -45.51 41.06 22.37
C CYS A 593 -45.59 40.57 23.84
N THR A 594 -45.48 39.24 24.00
CA THR A 594 -44.76 38.43 25.02
C THR A 594 -45.05 38.63 26.52
N PRO A 595 -45.13 37.54 27.32
CA PRO A 595 -43.91 36.92 27.87
C PRO A 595 -43.95 35.37 27.99
N THR A 596 -42.75 34.76 28.03
CA THR A 596 -42.51 33.41 28.53
C THR A 596 -42.79 33.31 30.03
N PRO A 597 -43.17 32.12 30.54
CA PRO A 597 -42.43 31.59 31.69
C PRO A 597 -42.22 30.05 31.72
N SER A 598 -41.03 29.72 32.23
CA SER A 598 -40.54 28.60 33.09
C SER A 598 -41.12 27.18 33.10
N CYS A 599 -40.18 26.23 33.21
CA CYS A 599 -40.27 24.82 33.59
C CYS A 599 -41.26 24.47 34.73
N ALA A 600 -41.92 23.32 34.58
CA ALA A 600 -42.32 22.44 35.68
C ALA A 600 -42.35 20.97 35.20
N GLU A 601 -41.99 20.09 36.12
CA GLU A 601 -41.75 18.65 35.97
C GLU A 601 -43.03 17.79 35.89
N MET A 602 -42.80 16.51 35.51
CA MET A 602 -43.50 15.28 35.91
C MET A 602 -44.43 14.56 34.93
N ARG A 603 -43.89 13.40 34.48
CA ARG A 603 -44.43 12.03 34.51
C ARG A 603 -45.55 11.58 33.56
N GLU A 604 -45.18 10.50 32.83
CA GLU A 604 -45.88 9.23 32.54
C GLU A 604 -47.41 9.28 32.44
N ASP A 605 -48.07 8.77 31.38
CA ASP A 605 -47.97 7.37 30.96
C ASP A 605 -48.79 7.07 29.67
N ASN A 606 -48.45 5.95 29.02
CA ASN A 606 -49.26 5.08 28.14
C ASN A 606 -49.49 5.35 26.62
N ALA A 607 -48.80 4.50 25.84
CA ALA A 607 -49.30 3.58 24.80
C ALA A 607 -50.12 4.10 23.60
N ARG A 608 -49.60 3.88 22.38
CA ARG A 608 -50.19 2.97 21.37
C ARG A 608 -49.37 2.91 20.07
N VAL A 609 -49.10 1.67 19.67
CA VAL A 609 -48.62 1.20 18.36
C VAL A 609 -49.69 1.47 17.29
N TYR A 610 -49.30 1.86 16.07
CA TYR A 610 -49.92 1.40 14.81
C TYR A 610 -48.95 1.58 13.62
N GLU A 611 -48.53 0.46 13.02
CA GLU A 611 -48.06 0.37 11.64
C GLU A 611 -49.25 0.50 10.68
N ASN A 612 -49.02 1.01 9.47
CA ASN A 612 -49.87 0.72 8.32
C ASN A 612 -49.05 0.69 7.03
N VAL A 613 -48.94 -0.51 6.45
CA VAL A 613 -48.47 -0.81 5.09
C VAL A 613 -49.70 -1.19 4.27
N GLY A 614 -49.88 -0.57 3.11
CA GLY A 614 -50.96 -0.89 2.16
C GLY A 614 -50.40 -1.20 0.77
N LEU A 615 -50.46 -2.48 0.39
CA LEU A 615 -50.09 -3.08 -0.89
C LEU A 615 -51.01 -2.65 -2.05
N MET A 616 -50.44 -2.45 -3.24
CA MET A 616 -51.15 -2.54 -4.53
C MET A 616 -50.75 -3.83 -5.25
N GLN A 617 -51.77 -4.61 -5.65
CA GLN A 617 -51.64 -5.82 -6.46
C GLN A 617 -52.20 -5.55 -7.86
N GLN A 618 -51.45 -6.01 -8.88
CA GLN A 618 -51.78 -5.92 -10.30
C GLN A 618 -52.93 -6.86 -10.70
N GLN A 619 -53.77 -6.41 -11.64
CA GLN A 619 -54.48 -7.31 -12.57
C GLN A 619 -54.33 -6.82 -14.02
N LYS A 620 -53.88 -7.74 -14.86
CA LYS A 620 -53.83 -7.67 -16.34
C LYS A 620 -55.24 -7.77 -16.92
N SER A 621 -55.51 -7.13 -18.06
CA SER A 621 -55.63 -7.80 -19.39
C SER A 621 -56.22 -6.89 -20.48
N PHE A 622 -55.66 -7.01 -21.69
CA PHE A 622 -56.19 -6.71 -23.05
C PHE A 622 -56.86 -5.34 -23.26
N ARG A 623 -56.33 -4.44 -24.10
CA ARG A 623 -56.01 -4.59 -25.53
C ARG A 623 -54.96 -3.57 -25.95
#